data_AF-A0A0P7TAR4-F1
#
_entry.id   AF-A0A0P7TAR4-F1
#
_cell.length_a   1.000
_cell.length_b   1.000
_cell.length_c   1.000
_cell.angle_alpha   90.00
_cell.angle_beta   90.00
_cell.angle_gamma   90.00
#
_symmetry.space_group_name_H-M   'P 1'
#
loop_
_entity.id
_entity.type
_entity.pdbx_description
1 polymer ?
#
loop_
_entity_poly.entity_id
_entity_poly.type
_entity_poly.pdbx_seq_one_letter_code
_entity_poly.pdbx_strand_id
1 'polypeptide(L)'
;MAIDDTLSASRVLRACFPDSDPLLLSDSEFKESIRAVYTNNWQVDLGFTFFVSKYHFDDETFVEGRSLITEGVVSVKASVKMKNFISARETLGRVLHTLQDFYSHSNWIEMKNKVPFSALIQPNIRLENLADKGTPTCRDCVGGNCTDNILPEILSAKKITSGYFSLFFSSKPEGKFLTNTTSCIQPRKCSHGGSFDRTSLKTPMGGINKDDLSSSHGHLHQDAALVATNATVELLDDIRLAVGDVNFLRFMGISSSSVLCFVIDTTGSMSDDIEEAKRVSFSIIDSRRGTPEEPSAYILVPFNDPDFGPLTRTTNADEFKLRISALTPDGGGDEPEMCLSGLQIFVFTDASAKDEYLKGTVLALIEKTHSV
;
A
#
# COMPACT_ATOMS: atom_id res chain seq x y z
N MET A 1 17.90 10.88 4.14
CA MET A 1 17.82 9.80 5.15
C MET A 1 18.33 8.55 4.45
N ALA A 2 19.49 8.02 4.84
CA ALA A 2 20.02 6.81 4.21
C ALA A 2 19.13 5.64 4.64
N ILE A 3 18.59 4.90 3.68
CA ILE A 3 17.92 3.63 3.95
C ILE A 3 19.05 2.63 4.22
N ASP A 4 19.34 2.36 5.50
CA ASP A 4 20.23 1.29 5.91
C ASP A 4 19.40 0.09 6.42
N ASP A 5 20.02 -1.08 6.48
CA ASP A 5 19.39 -2.34 6.94
C ASP A 5 18.90 -2.29 8.41
N THR A 6 19.04 -1.14 9.08
CA THR A 6 18.59 -0.98 10.46
C THR A 6 17.10 -0.63 10.54
N LEU A 7 16.44 -0.23 9.43
CA LEU A 7 15.02 0.09 9.42
C LEU A 7 14.15 -1.18 9.50
N SER A 8 13.51 -1.44 10.65
CA SER A 8 12.54 -2.54 10.82
C SER A 8 11.11 -2.01 10.93
N ALA A 9 10.12 -2.84 10.59
CA ALA A 9 8.71 -2.53 10.77
C ALA A 9 8.39 -2.10 12.21
N SER A 10 8.95 -2.80 13.20
CA SER A 10 8.83 -2.46 14.62
C SER A 10 9.46 -1.11 15.00
N ARG A 11 10.59 -0.73 14.39
CA ARG A 11 11.22 0.58 14.62
C ARG A 11 10.41 1.71 14.02
N VAL A 12 9.84 1.53 12.83
CA VAL A 12 8.93 2.50 12.21
C VAL A 12 7.69 2.68 13.09
N LEU A 13 7.08 1.59 13.55
CA LEU A 13 5.91 1.63 14.41
C LEU A 13 6.19 2.39 15.72
N ARG A 14 7.30 2.09 16.41
CA ARG A 14 7.71 2.83 17.62
C ARG A 14 7.96 4.31 17.36
N ALA A 15 8.52 4.66 16.19
CA ALA A 15 8.75 6.06 15.84
C ALA A 15 7.43 6.82 15.60
N CYS A 16 6.38 6.15 15.13
CA CYS A 16 5.05 6.74 14.97
C CYS A 16 4.28 6.87 16.31
N PHE A 17 4.66 6.09 17.33
CA PHE A 17 3.98 6.01 18.62
C PHE A 17 4.97 6.05 19.79
N PRO A 18 5.67 7.17 20.02
CA PRO A 18 6.73 7.25 21.02
C PRO A 18 6.22 7.09 22.48
N ASP A 19 4.96 7.45 22.71
CA ASP A 19 4.33 7.45 24.05
C ASP A 19 3.45 6.21 24.32
N SER A 20 3.28 5.32 23.33
CA SER A 20 2.45 4.12 23.48
C SER A 20 3.23 2.97 24.11
N ASP A 21 2.54 2.12 24.89
CA ASP A 21 3.15 0.92 25.47
C ASP A 21 3.67 -0.01 24.34
N PRO A 22 4.97 -0.37 24.34
CA PRO A 22 5.55 -1.27 23.36
C PRO A 22 4.84 -2.64 23.25
N LEU A 23 4.14 -3.09 24.29
CA LEU A 23 3.38 -4.34 24.31
C LEU A 23 2.06 -4.26 23.52
N LEU A 24 1.51 -3.05 23.34
CA LEU A 24 0.27 -2.80 22.61
C LEU A 24 0.50 -2.54 21.11
N LEU A 25 1.76 -2.45 20.68
CA LEU A 25 2.15 -2.17 19.31
C LEU A 25 2.48 -3.47 18.56
N SER A 26 1.55 -3.93 17.72
CA SER A 26 1.80 -5.03 16.78
C SER A 26 2.26 -4.51 15.42
N ASP A 27 3.38 -5.04 14.91
CA ASP A 27 3.87 -4.75 13.56
C ASP A 27 3.27 -5.68 12.48
N SER A 28 2.37 -6.60 12.87
CA SER A 28 1.75 -7.58 11.97
C SER A 28 0.92 -6.90 10.89
N GLU A 29 0.03 -5.96 11.26
CA GLU A 29 -0.82 -5.24 10.31
C GLU A 29 0.01 -4.43 9.30
N PHE A 30 1.11 -3.81 9.76
CA PHE A 30 2.02 -3.08 8.88
C PHE A 30 2.71 -4.02 7.89
N LYS A 31 3.23 -5.16 8.36
CA LYS A 31 3.85 -6.18 7.50
C LYS A 31 2.86 -6.77 6.49
N GLU A 32 1.65 -7.09 6.90
CA GLU A 32 0.60 -7.57 5.98
C GLU A 32 0.22 -6.50 4.95
N SER A 33 0.18 -5.23 5.36
CA SER A 33 -0.11 -4.11 4.46
C SER A 33 0.97 -3.95 3.39
N ILE A 34 2.25 -4.03 3.79
CA ILE A 34 3.39 -4.04 2.85
C ILE A 34 3.29 -5.26 1.91
N ARG A 35 3.01 -6.45 2.46
CA ARG A 35 2.87 -7.67 1.66
C ARG A 35 1.73 -7.58 0.65
N ALA A 36 0.62 -6.94 1.00
CA ALA A 36 -0.51 -6.72 0.09
C ALA A 36 -0.10 -5.83 -1.09
N VAL A 37 0.62 -4.74 -0.83
CA VAL A 37 1.15 -3.84 -1.87
C VAL A 37 2.17 -4.58 -2.75
N TYR A 38 3.11 -5.30 -2.15
CA TYR A 38 4.13 -6.08 -2.86
C TYR A 38 3.50 -7.16 -3.75
N THR A 39 2.54 -7.91 -3.21
CA THR A 39 1.83 -8.95 -3.97
C THR A 39 1.09 -8.36 -5.17
N ASN A 40 0.40 -7.24 -4.99
CA ASN A 40 -0.34 -6.60 -6.09
C ASN A 40 0.57 -5.90 -7.10
N ASN A 41 1.77 -5.49 -6.70
CA ASN A 41 2.81 -5.03 -7.60
C ASN A 41 3.27 -6.19 -8.50
N TRP A 42 3.71 -7.29 -7.89
CA TRP A 42 4.14 -8.50 -8.61
C TRP A 42 3.05 -9.08 -9.53
N GLN A 43 1.77 -9.02 -9.12
CA GLN A 43 0.66 -9.53 -9.92
C GLN A 43 0.48 -8.84 -11.28
N VAL A 44 1.02 -7.63 -11.47
CA VAL A 44 0.95 -6.95 -12.77
C VAL A 44 1.75 -7.70 -13.83
N ASP A 45 2.83 -8.38 -13.45
CA ASP A 45 3.62 -9.27 -14.31
C ASP A 45 2.94 -10.62 -14.62
N LEU A 46 1.70 -10.82 -14.20
CA LEU A 46 0.98 -12.07 -14.39
C LEU A 46 -0.23 -11.90 -15.30
N GLY A 47 -0.60 -13.00 -15.96
CA GLY A 47 -1.84 -13.07 -16.73
C GLY A 47 -1.87 -12.04 -17.86
N PHE A 48 -3.00 -11.33 -18.00
CA PHE A 48 -3.23 -10.42 -19.12
C PHE A 48 -2.37 -9.15 -19.06
N THR A 49 -2.10 -8.60 -17.87
CA THR A 49 -1.41 -7.30 -17.73
C THR A 49 0.04 -7.37 -18.17
N PHE A 50 0.70 -8.52 -18.01
CA PHE A 50 2.05 -8.80 -18.53
C PHE A 50 2.21 -8.50 -20.03
N PHE A 51 1.13 -8.63 -20.82
CA PHE A 51 1.17 -8.43 -22.27
C PHE A 51 0.80 -7.01 -22.69
N VAL A 52 0.52 -6.12 -21.74
CA VAL A 52 -0.07 -4.81 -22.01
C VAL A 52 0.94 -3.72 -21.68
N SER A 53 1.59 -3.21 -22.74
CA SER A 53 2.76 -2.32 -22.68
C SER A 53 2.63 -1.15 -21.73
N LYS A 54 1.43 -0.54 -21.63
CA LYS A 54 1.19 0.61 -20.73
C LYS A 54 1.42 0.32 -19.24
N TYR A 55 1.32 -0.94 -18.80
CA TYR A 55 1.64 -1.28 -17.41
C TYR A 55 3.13 -1.31 -17.11
N HIS A 56 3.95 -1.47 -18.15
CA HIS A 56 5.40 -1.67 -18.08
C HIS A 56 6.19 -0.52 -18.74
N PHE A 57 5.51 0.52 -19.21
CA PHE A 57 6.09 1.58 -20.06
C PHE A 57 6.78 1.08 -21.32
N ASP A 58 6.49 -0.14 -21.76
CA ASP A 58 7.01 -0.68 -23.02
C ASP A 58 6.40 0.05 -24.22
N ASP A 59 7.03 -0.13 -25.39
CA ASP A 59 6.55 0.36 -26.68
C ASP A 59 6.28 1.88 -26.71
N GLU A 60 7.01 2.64 -25.89
CA GLU A 60 6.86 4.10 -25.72
C GLU A 60 5.46 4.55 -25.29
N THR A 61 4.70 3.69 -24.59
CA THR A 61 3.34 3.96 -24.07
C THR A 61 3.32 4.91 -22.84
N PHE A 62 4.10 5.99 -22.89
CA PHE A 62 4.32 6.91 -21.78
C PHE A 62 3.06 7.64 -21.32
N VAL A 63 2.20 8.01 -22.26
CA VAL A 63 0.97 8.75 -21.96
C VAL A 63 0.00 7.82 -21.23
N GLU A 64 -0.19 6.61 -21.75
CA GLU A 64 -1.08 5.60 -21.19
C GLU A 64 -0.58 5.09 -19.83
N GLY A 65 0.73 4.84 -19.68
CA GLY A 65 1.33 4.45 -18.40
C GLY A 65 1.18 5.54 -17.34
N ARG A 66 1.39 6.81 -17.71
CA ARG A 66 1.10 7.94 -16.83
C ARG A 66 -0.38 8.04 -16.46
N SER A 67 -1.30 7.80 -17.40
CA SER A 67 -2.74 7.79 -17.07
C SER A 67 -3.06 6.72 -16.03
N LEU A 68 -2.51 5.50 -16.16
CA LEU A 68 -2.67 4.44 -15.16
C LEU A 68 -2.19 4.87 -13.77
N ILE A 69 -1.01 5.49 -13.69
CA ILE A 69 -0.46 6.00 -12.42
C ILE A 69 -1.39 7.07 -11.84
N THR A 70 -1.71 8.10 -12.61
CA THR A 70 -2.44 9.27 -12.10
C THR A 70 -3.89 8.94 -11.73
N GLU A 71 -4.60 8.14 -12.54
CA GLU A 71 -5.95 7.64 -12.22
C GLU A 71 -5.94 6.68 -11.03
N GLY A 72 -4.91 5.82 -10.95
CA GLY A 72 -4.72 4.92 -9.82
C GLY A 72 -4.48 5.68 -8.52
N VAL A 73 -3.64 6.73 -8.52
CA VAL A 73 -3.41 7.59 -7.35
C VAL A 73 -4.69 8.29 -6.90
N VAL A 74 -5.50 8.81 -7.84
CA VAL A 74 -6.82 9.37 -7.52
C VAL A 74 -7.70 8.34 -6.81
N SER A 75 -7.71 7.10 -7.32
CA SER A 75 -8.48 5.99 -6.76
C SER A 75 -7.98 5.59 -5.36
N VAL A 76 -6.66 5.52 -5.15
CA VAL A 76 -6.07 5.27 -3.83
C VAL A 76 -6.49 6.35 -2.84
N LYS A 77 -6.35 7.63 -3.19
CA LYS A 77 -6.75 8.75 -2.33
C LYS A 77 -8.24 8.68 -1.97
N ALA A 78 -9.10 8.34 -2.92
CA ALA A 78 -10.54 8.17 -2.67
C ALA A 78 -10.82 6.99 -1.72
N SER A 79 -10.23 5.82 -1.97
CA SER A 79 -10.40 4.62 -1.14
C SER A 79 -9.90 4.85 0.30
N VAL A 80 -8.77 5.52 0.48
CA VAL A 80 -8.24 5.86 1.82
C VAL A 80 -9.20 6.80 2.56
N LYS A 81 -9.75 7.81 1.89
CA LYS A 81 -10.76 8.71 2.50
C LYS A 81 -12.04 7.98 2.89
N MET A 82 -12.42 6.94 2.14
CA MET A 82 -13.53 6.05 2.46
C MET A 82 -13.17 4.96 3.48
N LYS A 83 -11.94 4.95 4.02
CA LYS A 83 -11.39 3.91 4.90
C LYS A 83 -11.39 2.50 4.27
N ASN A 84 -11.47 2.39 2.95
CA ASN A 84 -11.34 1.14 2.20
C ASN A 84 -9.85 0.84 1.94
N PHE A 85 -9.12 0.48 3.00
CA PHE A 85 -7.67 0.32 2.93
C PHE A 85 -7.21 -0.91 2.12
N ILE A 86 -8.05 -1.95 2.02
CA ILE A 86 -7.74 -3.14 1.22
C ILE A 86 -7.66 -2.75 -0.26
N SER A 87 -8.73 -2.16 -0.80
CA SER A 87 -8.77 -1.70 -2.19
C SER A 87 -7.70 -0.65 -2.50
N ALA A 88 -7.42 0.24 -1.54
CA ALA A 88 -6.35 1.22 -1.65
C ALA A 88 -4.97 0.56 -1.82
N ARG A 89 -4.65 -0.49 -1.04
CA ARG A 89 -3.35 -1.19 -1.10
C ARG A 89 -3.19 -2.00 -2.39
N GLU A 90 -4.26 -2.64 -2.83
CA GLU A 90 -4.28 -3.36 -4.11
C GLU A 90 -4.01 -2.42 -5.27
N THR A 91 -4.69 -1.28 -5.30
CA THR A 91 -4.50 -0.25 -6.34
C THR A 91 -3.11 0.36 -6.25
N LEU A 92 -2.61 0.66 -5.04
CA LEU A 92 -1.26 1.18 -4.84
C LEU A 92 -0.20 0.21 -5.39
N GLY A 93 -0.31 -1.09 -5.12
CA GLY A 93 0.63 -2.08 -5.65
C GLY A 93 0.74 -2.02 -7.17
N ARG A 94 -0.40 -1.98 -7.87
CA ARG A 94 -0.45 -1.89 -9.33
C ARG A 94 0.13 -0.58 -9.87
N VAL A 95 -0.17 0.54 -9.21
CA VAL A 95 0.38 1.86 -9.57
C VAL A 95 1.89 1.89 -9.39
N LEU A 96 2.40 1.36 -8.28
CA LEU A 96 3.82 1.34 -7.98
C LEU A 96 4.59 0.48 -8.97
N HIS A 97 4.02 -0.65 -9.41
CA HIS A 97 4.63 -1.48 -10.46
C HIS A 97 4.88 -0.65 -11.72
N THR A 98 3.82 -0.04 -12.26
CA THR A 98 3.95 0.80 -13.46
C THR A 98 4.91 1.97 -13.27
N LEU A 99 4.88 2.64 -12.11
CA LEU A 99 5.83 3.72 -11.81
C LEU A 99 7.29 3.26 -11.77
N GLN A 100 7.56 2.07 -11.22
CA GLN A 100 8.90 1.51 -11.09
C GLN A 100 9.44 1.05 -12.44
N ASP A 101 8.60 0.42 -13.26
CA ASP A 101 8.93 -0.08 -14.60
C ASP A 101 9.39 1.04 -15.54
N PHE A 102 8.90 2.27 -15.36
CA PHE A 102 9.44 3.41 -16.11
C PHE A 102 10.97 3.52 -15.95
N TYR A 103 11.52 3.30 -14.76
CA TYR A 103 12.95 3.49 -14.51
C TYR A 103 13.81 2.31 -14.98
N SER A 104 13.25 1.10 -15.01
CA SER A 104 13.91 -0.08 -15.57
C SER A 104 13.81 -0.13 -17.09
N HIS A 105 12.67 0.25 -17.69
CA HIS A 105 12.38 0.02 -19.11
C HIS A 105 12.56 1.26 -20.01
N SER A 106 12.72 2.47 -19.44
CA SER A 106 13.03 3.70 -20.20
C SER A 106 14.52 4.04 -20.19
N ASN A 107 14.93 5.03 -20.99
CA ASN A 107 16.29 5.56 -20.99
C ASN A 107 16.60 6.62 -19.91
N TRP A 108 15.75 6.75 -18.88
CA TRP A 108 15.87 7.82 -17.87
C TRP A 108 17.24 7.84 -17.16
N ILE A 109 17.76 6.65 -16.85
CA ILE A 109 19.02 6.48 -16.10
C ILE A 109 20.24 6.68 -17.01
N GLU A 110 20.14 6.32 -18.29
CA GLU A 110 21.16 6.50 -19.31
C GLU A 110 21.42 7.98 -19.58
N MET A 111 20.37 8.82 -19.48
CA MET A 111 20.48 10.28 -19.48
C MET A 111 21.14 10.85 -18.21
N LYS A 112 21.62 10.00 -17.31
CA LYS A 112 22.28 10.35 -16.04
C LYS A 112 21.36 11.08 -15.05
N ASN A 113 20.04 10.95 -15.21
CA ASN A 113 19.12 11.48 -14.22
C ASN A 113 19.22 10.66 -12.93
N LYS A 114 19.30 11.35 -11.79
CA LYS A 114 19.37 10.76 -10.45
C LYS A 114 18.16 11.11 -9.58
N VAL A 115 17.19 11.82 -10.15
CA VAL A 115 15.95 12.25 -9.49
C VAL A 115 14.73 11.67 -10.21
N PRO A 116 13.61 11.48 -9.50
CA PRO A 116 12.36 11.02 -10.12
C PRO A 116 11.87 11.93 -11.24
N PHE A 117 11.19 11.35 -12.23
CA PHE A 117 10.49 12.11 -13.24
C PHE A 117 9.10 12.50 -12.73
N SER A 118 9.01 13.60 -11.99
CA SER A 118 7.79 14.06 -11.31
C SER A 118 6.57 14.24 -12.23
N ALA A 119 6.78 14.41 -13.54
CA ALA A 119 5.72 14.45 -14.53
C ALA A 119 4.92 13.13 -14.64
N LEU A 120 5.41 12.01 -14.11
CA LEU A 120 4.66 10.74 -14.08
C LEU A 120 3.55 10.73 -13.03
N ILE A 121 3.73 11.45 -11.92
CA ILE A 121 2.77 11.49 -10.81
C ILE A 121 1.96 12.80 -10.79
N GLN A 122 2.44 13.85 -11.47
CA GLN A 122 1.80 15.16 -11.51
C GLN A 122 1.03 15.36 -12.83
N PRO A 123 -0.31 15.20 -12.86
CA PRO A 123 -1.11 15.25 -14.09
C PRO A 123 -1.13 16.64 -14.75
N ASN A 124 -0.76 17.70 -14.04
CA ASN A 124 -0.67 19.07 -14.53
C ASN A 124 0.64 19.39 -15.27
N ILE A 125 1.71 18.63 -15.04
CA ILE A 125 2.99 18.81 -15.75
C ILE A 125 2.89 18.12 -17.10
N ARG A 126 3.38 18.67 -18.21
CA ARG A 126 3.33 17.98 -19.51
C ARG A 126 4.44 16.93 -19.61
N LEU A 127 4.15 15.81 -20.29
CA LEU A 127 5.23 14.92 -20.77
C LEU A 127 5.88 15.57 -21.98
N GLU A 128 7.16 15.90 -21.86
CA GLU A 128 7.94 16.58 -22.89
C GLU A 128 9.07 15.69 -23.39
N ASN A 129 9.59 16.02 -24.59
CA ASN A 129 10.74 15.36 -25.21
C ASN A 129 10.57 13.85 -25.41
N LEU A 130 9.36 13.36 -25.65
CA LEU A 130 9.16 11.96 -26.02
C LEU A 130 9.72 11.69 -27.43
N ALA A 131 10.32 10.51 -27.63
CA ALA A 131 10.65 10.02 -28.96
C ALA A 131 9.36 9.64 -29.69
N ASP A 132 9.16 10.18 -30.90
CA ASP A 132 8.03 9.76 -31.74
C ASP A 132 8.32 8.41 -32.40
N LYS A 133 7.29 7.78 -32.95
CA LYS A 133 7.37 6.46 -33.61
C LYS A 133 8.45 6.37 -34.70
N GLY A 134 8.74 7.47 -35.40
CA GLY A 134 9.70 7.52 -36.49
C GLY A 134 11.14 7.82 -36.05
N THR A 135 11.32 8.33 -34.83
CA THR A 135 12.61 8.70 -34.25
C THR A 135 13.46 7.45 -33.97
N PRO A 136 14.63 7.29 -34.62
CA PRO A 136 15.61 6.27 -34.26
C PRO A 136 16.11 6.44 -32.83
N THR A 137 16.18 5.36 -32.04
CA THR A 137 16.62 5.42 -30.65
C THR A 137 17.76 4.50 -30.25
N CYS A 138 17.95 3.38 -30.95
CA CYS A 138 19.01 2.42 -30.65
C CYS A 138 19.80 1.96 -31.88
N ARG A 139 21.02 1.48 -31.62
CA ARG A 139 21.88 0.65 -32.50
C ARG A 139 22.02 -0.76 -31.90
N ASP A 140 22.52 -1.70 -32.70
CA ASP A 140 22.75 -3.07 -32.22
C ASP A 140 23.68 -3.06 -30.99
N CYS A 141 23.36 -3.87 -29.99
CA CYS A 141 24.25 -4.09 -28.87
C CYS A 141 25.53 -4.80 -29.29
N VAL A 142 26.63 -4.50 -28.59
CA VAL A 142 27.90 -5.19 -28.73
C VAL A 142 28.12 -6.05 -27.49
N GLY A 143 28.05 -7.37 -27.64
CA GLY A 143 28.15 -8.31 -26.53
C GLY A 143 26.88 -8.40 -25.68
N GLY A 144 26.98 -8.99 -24.49
CA GLY A 144 25.84 -9.18 -23.57
C GLY A 144 25.48 -7.95 -22.74
N ASN A 145 26.46 -7.07 -22.50
CA ASN A 145 26.25 -5.80 -21.82
C ASN A 145 26.05 -4.72 -22.88
N CYS A 146 24.81 -4.29 -23.09
CA CYS A 146 24.36 -3.38 -24.15
C CYS A 146 24.81 -1.92 -23.93
N THR A 147 25.99 -1.72 -23.33
CA THR A 147 26.53 -0.39 -23.06
C THR A 147 26.59 0.43 -24.35
N ASP A 148 26.10 1.67 -24.28
CA ASP A 148 26.03 2.61 -25.39
C ASP A 148 25.20 2.13 -26.60
N ASN A 149 24.19 1.27 -26.44
CA ASN A 149 23.29 0.94 -27.55
C ASN A 149 22.29 2.07 -27.87
N ILE A 150 22.01 2.98 -26.92
CA ILE A 150 21.17 4.17 -27.14
C ILE A 150 21.95 5.20 -27.96
N LEU A 151 21.29 5.76 -28.98
CA LEU A 151 21.92 6.72 -29.88
C LEU A 151 22.34 8.01 -29.13
N PRO A 152 23.56 8.53 -29.32
CA PRO A 152 24.03 9.76 -28.66
C PRO A 152 23.14 10.98 -28.91
N GLU A 153 22.48 11.05 -30.07
CA GLU A 153 21.55 12.13 -30.43
C GLU A 153 20.30 12.12 -29.52
N ILE A 154 19.85 10.94 -29.07
CA ILE A 154 18.73 10.81 -28.13
C ILE A 154 19.12 11.28 -26.74
N LEU A 155 20.30 10.86 -26.28
CA LEU A 155 20.81 11.27 -24.96
C LEU A 155 21.10 12.77 -24.92
N SER A 156 21.73 13.33 -25.96
CA SER A 156 22.04 14.77 -26.05
C SER A 156 20.79 15.64 -26.20
N ALA A 157 19.79 15.19 -26.97
CA ALA A 157 18.49 15.86 -27.08
C ALA A 157 17.58 15.64 -25.86
N LYS A 158 18.01 14.83 -24.87
CA LYS A 158 17.20 14.41 -23.71
C LYS A 158 15.84 13.84 -24.11
N LYS A 159 15.81 13.08 -25.21
CA LYS A 159 14.59 12.43 -25.68
C LYS A 159 14.32 11.17 -24.87
N ILE A 160 13.10 11.01 -24.39
CA ILE A 160 12.65 9.84 -23.62
C ILE A 160 12.18 8.74 -24.58
N THR A 161 12.72 7.54 -24.42
CA THR A 161 12.36 6.31 -25.16
C THR A 161 12.30 5.15 -24.17
N SER A 162 11.55 4.10 -24.51
CA SER A 162 11.54 2.84 -23.78
C SER A 162 11.76 1.64 -24.70
N GLY A 163 11.95 0.48 -24.10
CA GLY A 163 12.09 -0.78 -24.79
C GLY A 163 10.77 -1.22 -25.43
N TYR A 164 10.85 -1.77 -26.64
CA TYR A 164 9.73 -2.47 -27.24
C TYR A 164 9.75 -3.94 -26.82
N PHE A 165 8.60 -4.52 -26.52
CA PHE A 165 8.52 -5.89 -25.98
C PHE A 165 7.48 -6.72 -26.73
N SER A 166 7.83 -7.97 -27.06
CA SER A 166 6.83 -8.93 -27.54
C SER A 166 7.31 -10.37 -27.40
N LEU A 167 6.45 -11.25 -26.87
CA LEU A 167 6.70 -12.70 -26.85
C LEU A 167 6.51 -13.39 -28.21
N PHE A 168 5.78 -12.75 -29.13
CA PHE A 168 5.26 -13.41 -30.33
C PHE A 168 5.85 -12.82 -31.61
N PHE A 169 6.13 -11.52 -31.62
CA PHE A 169 6.56 -10.79 -32.80
C PHE A 169 7.94 -10.19 -32.62
N SER A 170 8.75 -10.18 -33.66
CA SER A 170 10.06 -9.49 -33.66
C SER A 170 9.99 -8.08 -34.24
N SER A 171 8.78 -7.60 -34.55
CA SER A 171 8.57 -6.31 -35.21
C SER A 171 8.67 -5.16 -34.22
N LYS A 172 9.46 -4.16 -34.59
CA LYS A 172 9.50 -2.83 -33.98
C LYS A 172 9.06 -1.80 -35.02
N PRO A 173 8.57 -0.62 -34.61
CA PRO A 173 8.27 0.46 -35.53
C PRO A 173 9.49 0.82 -36.39
N GLU A 174 9.22 0.98 -37.69
CA GLU A 174 10.22 1.40 -38.66
C GLU A 174 10.49 2.89 -38.51
N GLY A 175 11.78 3.27 -38.42
CA GLY A 175 12.20 4.67 -38.43
C GLY A 175 12.46 5.13 -39.86
N LYS A 176 12.18 6.41 -40.14
CA LYS A 176 12.61 7.06 -41.40
C LYS A 176 13.93 7.78 -41.15
N PHE A 177 15.00 7.39 -41.84
CA PHE A 177 16.25 8.15 -41.87
C PHE A 177 16.57 8.53 -43.31
N LEU A 178 16.55 9.83 -43.61
CA LEU A 178 16.95 10.36 -44.92
C LEU A 178 18.48 10.44 -44.95
N THR A 179 19.12 9.55 -45.71
CA THR A 179 20.51 9.76 -46.14
C THR A 179 20.56 9.82 -47.66
N ASN A 180 21.49 10.62 -48.19
CA ASN A 180 21.61 10.90 -49.63
C ASN A 180 22.04 9.69 -50.48
N THR A 181 22.16 8.51 -49.90
CA THR A 181 22.51 7.27 -50.59
C THR A 181 21.78 6.12 -49.90
N THR A 182 20.69 5.66 -50.51
CA THR A 182 19.83 4.52 -50.12
C THR A 182 18.89 4.76 -48.93
N SER A 183 17.59 4.83 -49.23
CA SER A 183 16.50 4.78 -48.23
C SER A 183 16.39 3.35 -47.67
N CYS A 184 17.26 2.99 -46.73
CA CYS A 184 17.08 1.76 -45.95
C CYS A 184 16.10 2.04 -44.81
N ILE A 185 14.83 1.66 -45.00
CA ILE A 185 13.85 1.60 -43.91
C ILE A 185 14.30 0.46 -43.00
N GLN A 186 14.86 0.80 -41.84
CA GLN A 186 15.25 -0.17 -40.82
C GLN A 186 14.57 0.20 -39.51
N PRO A 187 14.06 -0.79 -38.74
CA PRO A 187 13.68 -0.53 -37.37
C PRO A 187 14.89 0.04 -36.64
N ARG A 188 14.66 1.07 -35.83
CA ARG A 188 15.71 1.70 -35.02
C ARG A 188 15.30 1.95 -33.58
N LYS A 189 14.22 1.31 -33.14
CA LYS A 189 13.75 1.39 -31.76
C LYS A 189 14.51 0.40 -30.87
N CYS A 190 14.72 0.82 -29.64
CA CYS A 190 15.26 -0.05 -28.60
C CYS A 190 14.29 -1.19 -28.33
N SER A 191 14.80 -2.39 -28.17
CA SER A 191 14.05 -3.48 -27.57
C SER A 191 14.09 -3.37 -26.05
N HIS A 192 13.14 -4.01 -25.38
CA HIS A 192 13.18 -4.20 -23.94
C HIS A 192 14.38 -5.09 -23.59
N GLY A 193 14.49 -6.23 -24.26
CA GLY A 193 15.51 -7.25 -24.00
C GLY A 193 14.98 -8.36 -23.10
N GLY A 194 15.90 -9.24 -22.70
CA GLY A 194 15.59 -10.45 -21.95
C GLY A 194 15.30 -11.67 -22.84
N SER A 195 15.31 -12.85 -22.25
CA SER A 195 15.20 -14.14 -22.96
C SER A 195 13.85 -14.33 -23.66
N PHE A 196 12.81 -13.64 -23.20
CA PHE A 196 11.45 -13.77 -23.71
C PHE A 196 11.09 -12.72 -24.76
N ASP A 197 11.85 -11.62 -24.88
CA ASP A 197 11.57 -10.55 -25.84
C ASP A 197 12.05 -10.91 -27.26
N ARG A 198 11.13 -11.27 -28.15
CA ARG A 198 11.43 -11.56 -29.55
C ARG A 198 11.82 -10.34 -30.36
N THR A 199 11.48 -9.13 -29.91
CA THR A 199 11.88 -7.90 -30.62
C THR A 199 13.40 -7.70 -30.55
N SER A 200 14.05 -8.21 -29.50
CA SER A 200 15.49 -8.15 -29.27
C SER A 200 16.31 -8.93 -30.32
N LEU A 201 15.65 -9.84 -31.06
CA LEU A 201 16.26 -10.67 -32.10
C LEU A 201 16.35 -9.95 -33.46
N LYS A 202 15.74 -8.77 -33.60
CA LYS A 202 15.75 -7.98 -34.84
C LYS A 202 16.52 -6.68 -34.62
N THR A 203 17.35 -6.30 -35.58
CA THR A 203 18.09 -5.02 -35.56
C THR A 203 17.15 -3.83 -35.28
N PRO A 204 17.49 -2.97 -34.29
CA PRO A 204 18.67 -3.03 -33.43
C PRO A 204 18.53 -4.13 -32.36
N MET A 205 19.45 -5.10 -32.33
CA MET A 205 19.41 -6.25 -31.43
C MET A 205 19.82 -5.90 -30.01
N GLY A 206 19.33 -6.71 -29.05
CA GLY A 206 19.59 -6.55 -27.60
C GLY A 206 18.45 -5.84 -26.88
N GLY A 207 18.74 -4.98 -25.90
CA GLY A 207 17.70 -4.29 -25.14
C GLY A 207 18.22 -3.21 -24.20
N ILE A 208 17.30 -2.52 -23.51
CA ILE A 208 17.63 -1.43 -22.57
C ILE A 208 17.14 -1.65 -21.13
N ASN A 209 16.51 -2.80 -20.85
CA ASN A 209 15.95 -3.06 -19.52
C ASN A 209 17.00 -3.21 -18.42
N LYS A 210 16.58 -2.96 -17.18
CA LYS A 210 17.41 -2.99 -15.96
C LYS A 210 16.74 -3.78 -14.84
N ASP A 211 15.93 -4.76 -15.21
CA ASP A 211 15.06 -5.52 -14.29
C ASP A 211 15.88 -6.24 -13.23
N ASP A 212 17.05 -6.75 -13.63
CA ASP A 212 18.02 -7.36 -12.74
C ASP A 212 19.48 -7.09 -13.18
N LEU A 213 20.45 -7.63 -12.44
CA LEU A 213 21.88 -7.44 -12.71
C LEU A 213 22.38 -8.12 -13.99
N SER A 214 21.65 -9.10 -14.51
CA SER A 214 21.94 -9.87 -15.73
C SER A 214 21.22 -9.33 -16.98
N SER A 215 20.29 -8.41 -16.80
CA SER A 215 19.63 -7.64 -17.86
C SER A 215 20.61 -6.97 -18.83
N SER A 216 20.13 -6.63 -20.03
CA SER A 216 20.94 -5.95 -21.06
C SER A 216 21.61 -4.68 -20.53
N HIS A 217 20.91 -3.89 -19.70
CA HIS A 217 21.43 -2.72 -19.00
C HIS A 217 21.54 -2.96 -17.48
N GLY A 218 21.72 -4.21 -17.04
CA GLY A 218 21.78 -4.56 -15.62
C GLY A 218 22.88 -3.85 -14.82
N HIS A 219 23.91 -3.31 -15.49
CA HIS A 219 24.91 -2.44 -14.88
C HIS A 219 24.33 -1.12 -14.31
N LEU A 220 23.11 -0.73 -14.71
CA LEU A 220 22.36 0.42 -14.19
C LEU A 220 21.22 0.02 -13.23
N HIS A 221 21.05 -1.26 -12.93
CA HIS A 221 19.95 -1.75 -12.08
C HIS A 221 19.87 -1.04 -10.73
N GLN A 222 21.01 -0.90 -10.04
CA GLN A 222 21.05 -0.23 -8.73
C GLN A 222 20.67 1.25 -8.81
N ASP A 223 21.10 1.94 -9.87
CA ASP A 223 20.71 3.33 -10.11
C ASP A 223 19.22 3.45 -10.42
N ALA A 224 18.67 2.54 -11.23
CA ALA A 224 17.24 2.49 -11.55
C ALA A 224 16.40 2.22 -10.29
N ALA A 225 16.77 1.22 -9.50
CA ALA A 225 16.08 0.87 -8.25
C ALA A 225 16.11 2.02 -7.24
N LEU A 226 17.22 2.75 -7.14
CA LEU A 226 17.32 3.92 -6.26
C LEU A 226 16.37 5.05 -6.69
N VAL A 227 16.34 5.38 -7.99
CA VAL A 227 15.45 6.44 -8.49
C VAL A 227 13.98 6.01 -8.40
N ALA A 228 13.68 4.75 -8.68
CA ALA A 228 12.35 4.17 -8.50
C ALA A 228 11.90 4.21 -7.03
N THR A 229 12.80 3.93 -6.09
CA THR A 229 12.55 4.07 -4.64
C THR A 229 12.19 5.52 -4.28
N ASN A 230 12.95 6.48 -4.79
CA ASN A 230 12.65 7.90 -4.56
C ASN A 230 11.30 8.31 -5.18
N ALA A 231 10.95 7.79 -6.35
CA ALA A 231 9.66 8.04 -6.99
C ALA A 231 8.50 7.46 -6.19
N THR A 232 8.68 6.25 -5.62
CA THR A 232 7.73 5.66 -4.67
C THR A 232 7.53 6.56 -3.45
N VAL A 233 8.61 7.13 -2.90
CA VAL A 233 8.53 8.08 -1.77
C VAL A 233 7.73 9.33 -2.15
N GLU A 234 8.00 9.94 -3.31
CA GLU A 234 7.25 11.11 -3.79
C GLU A 234 5.75 10.81 -3.95
N LEU A 235 5.41 9.65 -4.51
CA LEU A 235 4.01 9.22 -4.68
C LEU A 235 3.31 8.97 -3.34
N LEU A 236 4.00 8.33 -2.39
CA LEU A 236 3.45 8.09 -1.06
C LEU A 236 3.24 9.39 -0.28
N ASP A 237 4.14 10.36 -0.41
CA ASP A 237 3.99 11.67 0.21
C ASP A 237 2.81 12.46 -0.39
N ASP A 238 2.62 12.41 -1.71
CA ASP A 238 1.44 12.98 -2.38
C ASP A 238 0.12 12.37 -1.88
N ILE A 239 0.08 11.05 -1.65
CA ILE A 239 -1.08 10.40 -1.03
C ILE A 239 -1.25 10.89 0.42
N ARG A 240 -0.18 10.87 1.23
CA ARG A 240 -0.19 11.28 2.64
C ARG A 240 -0.74 12.70 2.80
N LEU A 241 -0.21 13.65 2.03
CA LEU A 241 -0.66 15.05 2.05
C LEU A 241 -2.14 15.20 1.68
N ALA A 242 -2.66 14.34 0.78
CA ALA A 242 -4.05 14.42 0.33
C ALA A 242 -5.08 13.77 1.27
N VAL A 243 -4.66 12.81 2.11
CA VAL A 243 -5.55 12.00 2.97
C VAL A 243 -5.37 12.29 4.46
N GLY A 244 -4.29 12.98 4.83
CA GLY A 244 -3.90 13.29 6.21
C GLY A 244 -3.16 12.14 6.89
N ASP A 245 -2.31 12.48 7.86
CA ASP A 245 -1.40 11.53 8.50
C ASP A 245 -2.12 10.36 9.19
N VAL A 246 -3.25 10.62 9.87
CA VAL A 246 -4.01 9.57 10.58
C VAL A 246 -4.52 8.50 9.60
N ASN A 247 -5.16 8.91 8.50
CA ASN A 247 -5.67 7.95 7.51
C ASN A 247 -4.53 7.31 6.73
N PHE A 248 -3.44 8.02 6.49
CA PHE A 248 -2.26 7.46 5.83
C PHE A 248 -1.61 6.36 6.68
N LEU A 249 -1.44 6.58 7.98
CA LEU A 249 -0.90 5.58 8.89
C LEU A 249 -1.80 4.34 8.94
N ARG A 250 -3.12 4.50 9.10
CA ARG A 250 -4.09 3.38 9.02
C ARG A 250 -4.04 2.66 7.67
N PHE A 251 -3.93 3.42 6.57
CA PHE A 251 -3.73 2.88 5.24
C PHE A 251 -2.45 2.04 5.14
N MET A 252 -1.36 2.46 5.78
CA MET A 252 -0.13 1.68 5.87
C MET A 252 -0.22 0.52 6.87
N GLY A 253 -1.33 0.34 7.61
CA GLY A 253 -1.41 -0.68 8.66
C GLY A 253 -0.58 -0.32 9.90
N ILE A 254 -0.23 0.96 10.02
CA ILE A 254 0.40 1.55 11.19
C ILE A 254 -0.74 2.17 12.01
N SER A 255 -1.31 1.38 12.90
CA SER A 255 -2.29 1.88 13.85
C SER A 255 -2.05 1.22 15.20
N SER A 256 -2.37 1.89 16.30
CA SER A 256 -2.37 1.25 17.62
C SER A 256 -3.65 0.43 17.80
N SER A 257 -4.02 -0.35 16.76
CA SER A 257 -5.26 -1.13 16.59
C SER A 257 -5.59 -1.89 17.87
N SER A 258 -6.42 -1.27 18.71
CA SER A 258 -7.07 -1.93 19.82
C SER A 258 -8.53 -2.14 19.44
N VAL A 259 -9.07 -3.30 19.76
CA VAL A 259 -10.52 -3.46 19.82
C VAL A 259 -10.95 -2.86 21.15
N LEU A 260 -11.86 -1.89 21.12
CA LEU A 260 -12.49 -1.42 22.34
C LEU A 260 -13.75 -2.24 22.57
N CYS A 261 -13.89 -2.79 23.76
CA CYS A 261 -15.07 -3.54 24.15
C CYS A 261 -15.54 -3.04 25.49
N PHE A 262 -16.84 -3.08 25.70
CA PHE A 262 -17.43 -2.84 27.00
C PHE A 262 -18.29 -4.04 27.37
N VAL A 263 -18.05 -4.56 28.57
CA VAL A 263 -18.90 -5.57 29.20
C VAL A 263 -19.67 -4.83 30.28
N ILE A 264 -20.97 -4.64 30.09
CA ILE A 264 -21.79 -3.78 30.95
C ILE A 264 -22.89 -4.62 31.58
N ASP A 265 -22.89 -4.63 32.90
CA ASP A 265 -23.97 -5.15 33.72
C ASP A 265 -25.25 -4.33 33.52
N THR A 266 -26.36 -5.03 33.32
CA THR A 266 -27.69 -4.45 33.09
C THR A 266 -28.72 -4.92 34.10
N THR A 267 -28.32 -5.49 35.24
CA THR A 267 -29.24 -5.88 36.31
C THR A 267 -29.90 -4.66 36.96
N GLY A 268 -30.95 -4.91 37.75
CA GLY A 268 -31.66 -3.85 38.46
C GLY A 268 -30.80 -3.12 39.49
N SER A 269 -29.75 -3.74 40.04
CA SER A 269 -28.85 -3.12 41.03
C SER A 269 -28.02 -1.99 40.41
N MET A 270 -27.65 -2.13 39.14
CA MET A 270 -26.98 -1.08 38.34
C MET A 270 -27.83 0.19 38.10
N SER A 271 -29.03 0.31 38.67
CA SER A 271 -29.95 1.42 38.42
C SER A 271 -29.38 2.80 38.78
N ASP A 272 -28.53 2.90 39.80
CA ASP A 272 -27.88 4.14 40.20
C ASP A 272 -26.57 4.41 39.42
N ASP A 273 -25.95 3.37 38.82
CA ASP A 273 -24.60 3.42 38.24
C ASP A 273 -24.56 3.34 36.71
N ILE A 274 -25.58 2.79 36.05
CA ILE A 274 -25.55 2.51 34.60
C ILE A 274 -25.41 3.78 33.76
N GLU A 275 -25.97 4.91 34.19
CA GLU A 275 -25.81 6.19 33.50
C GLU A 275 -24.37 6.70 33.60
N GLU A 276 -23.67 6.44 34.70
CA GLU A 276 -22.27 6.77 34.85
C GLU A 276 -21.39 5.84 34.00
N ALA A 277 -21.70 4.55 33.94
CA ALA A 277 -21.04 3.60 33.04
C ALA A 277 -21.17 4.03 31.56
N LYS A 278 -22.37 4.47 31.13
CA LYS A 278 -22.59 5.06 29.80
C LYS A 278 -21.75 6.32 29.59
N ARG A 279 -21.72 7.23 30.57
CA ARG A 279 -20.95 8.49 30.50
C ARG A 279 -19.45 8.25 30.34
N VAL A 280 -18.88 7.36 31.15
CA VAL A 280 -17.46 6.97 31.09
C VAL A 280 -17.15 6.29 29.76
N SER A 281 -18.01 5.37 29.31
CA SER A 281 -17.87 4.71 28.01
C SER A 281 -17.81 5.71 26.87
N PHE A 282 -18.66 6.75 26.88
CA PHE A 282 -18.63 7.81 25.87
C PHE A 282 -17.37 8.64 25.94
N SER A 283 -16.90 8.97 27.14
CA SER A 283 -15.65 9.71 27.32
C SER A 283 -14.45 8.96 26.73
N ILE A 284 -14.38 7.64 26.91
CA ILE A 284 -13.31 6.79 26.34
C ILE A 284 -13.40 6.75 24.81
N ILE A 285 -14.61 6.60 24.25
CA ILE A 285 -14.82 6.58 22.79
C ILE A 285 -14.42 7.94 22.20
N ASP A 286 -14.90 9.04 22.79
CA ASP A 286 -14.68 10.39 22.27
C ASP A 286 -13.22 10.84 22.41
N SER A 287 -12.49 10.38 23.44
CA SER A 287 -11.07 10.70 23.60
C SER A 287 -10.17 10.02 22.55
N ARG A 288 -10.62 8.90 21.98
CA ARG A 288 -9.88 8.12 20.97
C ARG A 288 -10.35 8.41 19.55
N ARG A 289 -11.58 8.93 19.37
CA ARG A 289 -12.17 9.17 18.06
C ARG A 289 -11.33 10.15 17.24
N GLY A 290 -10.97 9.76 16.02
CA GLY A 290 -10.16 10.58 15.12
C GLY A 290 -8.68 10.67 15.48
N THR A 291 -8.24 10.03 16.57
CA THR A 291 -6.82 9.93 16.91
C THR A 291 -6.22 8.64 16.31
N PRO A 292 -4.89 8.48 16.30
CA PRO A 292 -4.25 7.21 15.96
C PRO A 292 -4.70 6.01 16.82
N GLU A 293 -5.27 6.27 18.01
CA GLU A 293 -5.77 5.29 18.98
C GLU A 293 -7.24 4.90 18.79
N GLU A 294 -7.92 5.48 17.79
CA GLU A 294 -9.31 5.09 17.49
C GLU A 294 -9.39 3.57 17.24
N PRO A 295 -10.25 2.87 17.98
CA PRO A 295 -10.42 1.43 17.84
C PRO A 295 -10.78 1.01 16.41
N SER A 296 -10.19 -0.10 15.96
CA SER A 296 -10.50 -0.70 14.65
C SER A 296 -11.85 -1.42 14.65
N ALA A 297 -12.34 -1.81 15.83
CA ALA A 297 -13.68 -2.31 16.08
C ALA A 297 -14.12 -2.00 17.52
N TYR A 298 -15.43 -1.94 17.70
CA TYR A 298 -16.11 -1.76 18.97
C TYR A 298 -16.98 -3.00 19.26
N ILE A 299 -16.94 -3.52 20.48
CA ILE A 299 -17.74 -4.67 20.93
C ILE A 299 -18.51 -4.30 22.21
N LEU A 300 -19.81 -4.55 22.26
CA LEU A 300 -20.63 -4.37 23.47
C LEU A 300 -21.19 -5.72 23.87
N VAL A 301 -20.96 -6.09 25.12
CA VAL A 301 -21.48 -7.30 25.74
C VAL A 301 -22.30 -6.88 26.95
N PRO A 302 -23.60 -6.59 26.80
CA PRO A 302 -24.46 -6.43 27.95
C PRO A 302 -24.64 -7.80 28.62
N PHE A 303 -24.74 -7.85 29.94
CA PHE A 303 -25.09 -9.09 30.66
C PHE A 303 -26.10 -8.84 31.77
N ASN A 304 -26.87 -9.87 32.08
CA ASN A 304 -27.92 -9.90 33.10
C ASN A 304 -28.00 -11.34 33.67
N ASP A 305 -28.66 -11.57 34.79
CA ASP A 305 -28.90 -12.94 35.28
C ASP A 305 -30.25 -13.47 34.74
N PRO A 306 -30.34 -14.65 34.10
CA PRO A 306 -29.28 -15.65 33.86
C PRO A 306 -28.55 -15.53 32.51
N ASP A 307 -28.94 -14.56 31.67
CA ASP A 307 -28.57 -14.50 30.26
C ASP A 307 -27.65 -13.31 29.92
N PHE A 308 -26.72 -13.51 28.99
CA PHE A 308 -25.89 -12.44 28.44
C PHE A 308 -26.25 -12.12 26.99
N GLY A 309 -25.97 -10.89 26.58
CA GLY A 309 -26.17 -10.38 25.22
C GLY A 309 -27.50 -9.65 25.03
N PRO A 310 -27.80 -9.25 23.77
CA PRO A 310 -27.09 -9.61 22.55
C PRO A 310 -25.73 -8.90 22.38
N LEU A 311 -24.70 -9.66 21.96
CA LEU A 311 -23.41 -9.12 21.59
C LEU A 311 -23.54 -8.22 20.36
N THR A 312 -23.00 -7.01 20.45
CA THR A 312 -22.91 -6.09 19.32
C THR A 312 -21.46 -5.90 18.92
N ARG A 313 -21.16 -5.97 17.62
CA ARG A 313 -19.86 -5.61 17.06
C ARG A 313 -20.05 -4.64 15.90
N THR A 314 -19.40 -3.48 15.96
CA THR A 314 -19.45 -2.45 14.91
C THR A 314 -18.11 -1.77 14.74
N THR A 315 -17.84 -1.19 13.58
CA THR A 315 -16.68 -0.29 13.34
C THR A 315 -17.08 1.18 13.42
N ASN A 316 -18.36 1.47 13.65
CA ASN A 316 -18.91 2.83 13.73
C ASN A 316 -19.09 3.25 15.19
N ALA A 317 -18.33 4.26 15.62
CA ALA A 317 -18.39 4.81 16.97
C ALA A 317 -19.79 5.37 17.32
N ASP A 318 -20.51 5.95 16.37
CA ASP A 318 -21.85 6.52 16.62
C ASP A 318 -22.89 5.42 16.82
N GLU A 319 -22.81 4.35 16.03
CA GLU A 319 -23.66 3.16 16.23
C GLU A 319 -23.36 2.51 17.59
N PHE A 320 -22.08 2.45 17.97
CA PHE A 320 -21.67 1.91 19.26
C PHE A 320 -22.23 2.72 20.44
N LYS A 321 -22.11 4.05 20.39
CA LYS A 321 -22.70 4.95 21.40
C LYS A 321 -24.23 4.83 21.46
N LEU A 322 -24.89 4.63 20.33
CA LEU A 322 -26.34 4.41 20.28
C LEU A 322 -26.73 3.10 20.99
N ARG A 323 -25.95 2.04 20.84
CA ARG A 323 -26.18 0.75 21.51
C ARG A 323 -25.97 0.83 23.02
N ILE A 324 -24.93 1.54 23.46
CA ILE A 324 -24.69 1.82 24.89
C ILE A 324 -25.82 2.67 25.49
N SER A 325 -26.31 3.67 24.76
CA SER A 325 -27.43 4.52 25.22
C SER A 325 -28.70 3.73 25.50
N ALA A 326 -28.92 2.67 24.72
CA ALA A 326 -30.12 1.84 24.77
C ALA A 326 -30.13 0.84 25.94
N LEU A 327 -29.05 0.73 26.72
CA LEU A 327 -29.00 -0.14 27.89
C LEU A 327 -29.92 0.40 28.99
N THR A 328 -30.68 -0.49 29.62
CA THR A 328 -31.54 -0.16 30.76
C THR A 328 -31.32 -1.19 31.86
N PRO A 329 -31.21 -0.75 33.12
CA PRO A 329 -31.08 -1.65 34.26
C PRO A 329 -32.44 -2.30 34.54
N ASP A 330 -32.51 -3.62 34.57
CA ASP A 330 -33.71 -4.39 34.91
C ASP A 330 -33.34 -5.80 35.39
N GLY A 331 -34.25 -6.45 36.11
CA GLY A 331 -34.05 -7.83 36.56
C GLY A 331 -32.97 -7.95 37.65
N GLY A 332 -32.31 -9.11 37.71
CA GLY A 332 -31.46 -9.50 38.84
C GLY A 332 -32.29 -10.09 39.98
N GLY A 333 -32.25 -11.42 40.13
CA GLY A 333 -33.01 -12.14 41.15
C GLY A 333 -32.18 -12.47 42.39
N ASP A 334 -30.88 -12.65 42.21
CA ASP A 334 -29.92 -13.07 43.22
C ASP A 334 -28.53 -12.49 42.94
N GLU A 335 -27.79 -12.20 44.01
CA GLU A 335 -26.35 -11.96 43.96
C GLU A 335 -25.65 -13.30 44.24
N PRO A 336 -24.60 -13.71 43.50
CA PRO A 336 -23.76 -12.99 42.51
C PRO A 336 -24.17 -13.13 41.02
N GLU A 337 -23.52 -12.39 40.10
CA GLU A 337 -23.88 -12.25 38.66
C GLU A 337 -22.85 -12.77 37.62
N MET A 338 -23.26 -13.01 36.35
CA MET A 338 -22.47 -13.67 35.29
C MET A 338 -21.44 -12.77 34.56
N CYS A 339 -20.46 -12.27 35.31
CA CYS A 339 -19.48 -11.29 34.83
C CYS A 339 -18.31 -11.87 33.99
N LEU A 340 -17.76 -13.03 34.35
CA LEU A 340 -16.55 -13.58 33.70
C LEU A 340 -16.80 -14.19 32.31
N SER A 341 -18.05 -14.54 32.00
CA SER A 341 -18.46 -15.10 30.71
C SER A 341 -18.36 -14.08 29.58
N GLY A 342 -18.33 -12.77 29.89
CA GLY A 342 -18.14 -11.70 28.92
C GLY A 342 -16.68 -11.28 28.66
N LEU A 343 -15.70 -11.91 29.31
CA LEU A 343 -14.42 -11.24 29.58
C LEU A 343 -13.32 -11.45 28.52
N GLN A 344 -13.12 -10.40 27.74
CA GLN A 344 -11.86 -9.66 27.54
C GLN A 344 -12.30 -8.18 27.58
N ILE A 345 -11.54 -7.23 28.14
CA ILE A 345 -11.83 -5.77 28.10
C ILE A 345 -12.65 -5.18 29.29
N PHE A 346 -12.70 -3.84 29.44
CA PHE A 346 -13.36 -3.02 30.48
C PHE A 346 -14.74 -3.56 30.89
N VAL A 347 -14.86 -3.86 32.19
CA VAL A 347 -16.08 -4.40 32.81
C VAL A 347 -16.64 -3.38 33.79
N PHE A 348 -17.95 -3.13 33.71
CA PHE A 348 -18.70 -2.31 34.67
C PHE A 348 -19.80 -3.19 35.30
N THR A 349 -19.74 -3.39 36.62
CA THR A 349 -20.69 -4.17 37.42
C THR A 349 -20.63 -3.71 38.89
N ASP A 350 -21.73 -3.86 39.63
CA ASP A 350 -21.82 -3.58 41.06
C ASP A 350 -21.89 -4.85 41.93
N ALA A 351 -21.82 -6.04 41.31
CA ALA A 351 -21.94 -7.34 41.97
C ALA A 351 -20.69 -8.23 41.84
N SER A 352 -20.58 -9.21 42.74
CA SER A 352 -19.57 -10.27 42.63
C SER A 352 -19.86 -11.22 41.47
N ALA A 353 -18.84 -11.91 40.93
CA ALA A 353 -19.00 -12.82 39.79
C ALA A 353 -19.47 -14.24 40.20
N LYS A 354 -20.62 -14.69 39.66
CA LYS A 354 -21.23 -16.03 39.82
C LYS A 354 -20.45 -17.13 39.12
N ASP A 355 -19.77 -16.78 38.04
CA ASP A 355 -19.01 -17.67 37.18
C ASP A 355 -17.51 -17.71 37.53
N GLU A 356 -17.17 -17.54 38.82
CA GLU A 356 -15.77 -17.53 39.31
C GLU A 356 -14.96 -18.76 38.88
N TYR A 357 -15.59 -19.89 38.60
CA TYR A 357 -14.93 -21.09 38.06
C TYR A 357 -14.22 -20.84 36.71
N LEU A 358 -14.59 -19.80 35.96
CA LEU A 358 -13.93 -19.37 34.72
C LEU A 358 -12.65 -18.55 34.96
N LYS A 359 -12.37 -18.10 36.18
CA LYS A 359 -11.23 -17.24 36.54
C LYS A 359 -9.89 -17.79 36.05
N GLY A 360 -9.65 -19.09 36.19
CA GLY A 360 -8.41 -19.73 35.70
C GLY A 360 -8.28 -19.67 34.17
N THR A 361 -9.40 -19.86 33.45
CA THR A 361 -9.46 -19.77 31.99
C THR A 361 -9.23 -18.33 31.53
N VAL A 362 -9.85 -17.36 32.20
CA VAL A 362 -9.71 -15.92 31.92
C VAL A 362 -8.27 -15.47 32.19
N LEU A 363 -7.66 -15.87 33.31
CA LEU A 363 -6.26 -15.56 33.62
C LEU A 363 -5.31 -16.14 32.56
N ALA A 364 -5.52 -17.39 32.13
CA ALA A 364 -4.72 -17.98 31.08
C ALA A 364 -4.88 -17.26 29.71
N LEU A 365 -6.08 -16.73 29.42
CA LEU A 365 -6.36 -15.91 28.25
C LEU A 365 -5.65 -14.55 28.31
N ILE A 366 -5.67 -13.89 29.48
CA ILE A 366 -4.97 -12.63 29.74
C ILE A 366 -3.45 -12.82 29.58
N GLU A 367 -2.88 -13.84 30.23
CA GLU A 367 -1.46 -14.16 30.14
C GLU A 367 -1.02 -14.49 28.69
N LYS A 368 -1.88 -15.16 27.92
CA LYS A 368 -1.61 -15.54 26.52
C LYS A 368 -1.77 -14.38 25.53
N THR A 369 -2.61 -13.39 25.83
CA THR A 369 -2.87 -12.24 24.95
C THR A 369 -2.10 -10.97 25.33
N HIS A 370 -1.39 -10.97 26.46
CA HIS A 370 -0.72 -9.79 27.02
C HIS A 370 -1.65 -8.58 27.20
N SER A 371 -2.95 -8.82 27.38
CA SER A 371 -3.94 -7.77 27.61
C SER A 371 -3.97 -7.43 29.11
N VAL A 372 -3.20 -6.43 29.56
CA VAL A 372 -3.29 -5.87 30.92
C VAL A 372 -4.09 -4.57 30.90
#